data_AF-M7TJ60-F1
#
_entry.id   AF-M7TJ60-F1
#
_cell.length_a   1.000
_cell.length_b   1.000
_cell.length_c   1.000
_cell.angle_alpha   90.00
_cell.angle_beta   90.00
_cell.angle_gamma   90.00
#
_symmetry.space_group_name_H-M   'P 1'
#
loop_
_entity.id
_entity.type
_entity.pdbx_description
1 polymer ?
#
loop_
_entity_poly.entity_id
_entity_poly.type
_entity_poly.pdbx_seq_one_letter_code
_entity_poly.pdbx_strand_id
1 'polypeptide(L)'
;MLQWGSFWNPPKTKTNPYSPSRDDANGEPGHYAVLDINLAHPIRLSQLAISHWTQRRIPGSLLIIGSMAGYITGIGSPLYFASKHGVQGFVRSLGTLRESSGIRTAAIAPGAVNTPIWSEDPDKTKIIRSDTIAATPEQVADDMLDLLENPLYGDGTILESTTKGTRVVPAFNAPPPDVEGGGMLEYEAEVTRLWREKITSEGLKV
;
A
#
# COMPACT_ATOMS: atom_id res chain seq x y z
N MET A 1 5.12 9.84 15.46
CA MET A 1 6.07 8.85 14.88
C MET A 1 5.42 7.47 14.96
N LEU A 2 4.90 6.96 13.85
CA LEU A 2 4.51 5.55 13.74
C LEU A 2 5.80 4.72 13.64
N GLN A 3 6.43 4.51 14.79
CA GLN A 3 7.68 3.76 15.00
C GLN A 3 7.47 2.24 14.87
N TRP A 4 6.76 1.79 13.86
CA TRP A 4 6.65 0.35 13.59
C TRP A 4 7.95 -0.16 12.98
N GLY A 5 8.24 -1.44 13.17
CA GLY A 5 9.40 -2.07 12.58
C GLY A 5 9.41 -1.88 11.07
N SER A 6 10.54 -1.41 10.56
CA SER A 6 10.84 -1.43 9.14
C SER A 6 11.97 -2.44 8.91
N PHE A 7 12.18 -2.85 7.66
CA PHE A 7 13.33 -3.70 7.34
C PHE A 7 14.66 -3.05 7.78
N TRP A 8 14.75 -1.72 7.67
CA TRP A 8 15.93 -0.94 8.03
C TRP A 8 16.05 -0.64 9.52
N ASN A 9 14.93 -0.70 10.24
CA ASN A 9 14.83 -0.52 11.70
C ASN A 9 14.16 -1.77 12.29
N PRO A 10 14.90 -2.89 12.43
CA PRO A 10 14.35 -4.16 12.91
C PRO A 10 13.91 -4.07 14.38
N PRO A 11 13.10 -5.01 14.90
CA PRO A 11 12.69 -5.03 16.30
C PRO A 11 13.84 -4.89 17.32
N LYS A 12 13.56 -4.29 18.48
CA LYS A 12 14.58 -4.08 19.53
C LYS A 12 14.97 -5.41 20.19
N THR A 13 16.24 -5.77 20.11
CA THR A 13 16.80 -6.99 20.72
C THR A 13 17.86 -6.65 21.77
N LYS A 14 18.37 -7.66 22.49
CA LYS A 14 19.55 -7.50 23.36
C LYS A 14 20.80 -7.05 22.60
N THR A 15 20.95 -7.47 21.35
CA THR A 15 22.09 -7.12 20.48
C THR A 15 21.88 -5.82 19.71
N ASN A 16 20.64 -5.33 19.64
CA ASN A 16 20.25 -4.06 19.00
C ASN A 16 19.34 -3.22 19.92
N PRO A 17 19.87 -2.72 21.05
CA PRO A 17 19.07 -2.08 22.09
C PRO A 17 18.54 -0.68 21.70
N TYR A 18 19.15 -0.07 20.68
CA TYR A 18 18.84 1.30 20.24
C TYR A 18 17.89 1.35 19.05
N SER A 19 17.36 0.21 18.59
CA SER A 19 16.38 0.23 17.52
C SER A 19 15.18 1.12 17.87
N PRO A 20 14.74 2.00 16.96
CA PRO A 20 13.55 2.81 17.15
C PRO A 20 12.25 2.01 16.97
N SER A 21 12.32 0.75 16.55
CA SER A 21 11.14 -0.11 16.32
C SER A 21 10.38 -0.41 17.62
N ARG A 22 9.05 -0.43 17.51
CA ARG A 22 8.11 -0.84 18.56
C ARG A 22 7.61 -2.27 18.40
N ASP A 23 8.00 -2.95 17.32
CA ASP A 23 7.61 -4.34 17.08
C ASP A 23 8.31 -5.25 18.10
N ASP A 24 7.63 -6.34 18.49
CA ASP A 24 8.25 -7.35 19.36
C ASP A 24 9.32 -8.10 18.57
N ALA A 25 10.51 -8.23 19.16
CA ALA A 25 11.60 -8.98 18.58
C ALA A 25 11.50 -10.48 18.84
N ASN A 26 10.70 -10.88 19.83
CA ASN A 26 10.51 -12.27 20.16
C ASN A 26 9.61 -12.89 19.09
N GLY A 27 10.22 -13.77 18.29
CA GLY A 27 9.65 -14.50 17.16
C GLY A 27 8.36 -15.29 17.40
N GLU A 28 7.70 -15.21 18.58
CA GLU A 28 6.55 -16.05 18.92
C GLU A 28 5.29 -15.29 19.39
N PRO A 29 4.42 -14.96 18.42
CA PRO A 29 4.77 -14.85 17.01
C PRO A 29 5.28 -13.43 16.75
N GLY A 30 6.54 -13.35 16.34
CA GLY A 30 7.25 -12.12 16.07
C GLY A 30 6.85 -11.69 14.68
N HIS A 31 6.08 -10.61 14.63
CA HIS A 31 5.53 -10.10 13.39
C HIS A 31 5.98 -8.67 13.17
N TYR A 32 6.13 -8.33 11.90
CA TYR A 32 6.22 -6.94 11.50
C TYR A 32 4.82 -6.36 11.46
N ALA A 33 4.56 -5.36 12.30
CA ALA A 33 3.23 -4.74 12.38
C ALA A 33 2.76 -4.20 11.01
N VAL A 34 3.70 -3.77 10.15
CA VAL A 34 3.43 -3.35 8.77
C VAL A 34 2.75 -4.44 7.95
N LEU A 35 3.19 -5.70 8.07
CA LEU A 35 2.59 -6.82 7.33
C LEU A 35 1.23 -7.20 7.93
N ASP A 36 1.12 -7.18 9.26
CA ASP A 36 -0.13 -7.52 9.93
C ASP A 36 -1.24 -6.53 9.61
N ILE A 37 -0.93 -5.23 9.67
CA ILE A 37 -1.88 -4.15 9.42
C ILE A 37 -2.24 -4.06 7.94
N ASN A 38 -1.25 -4.09 7.04
CA ASN A 38 -1.50 -3.80 5.63
C ASN A 38 -1.92 -5.03 4.82
N LEU A 39 -1.57 -6.25 5.24
CA LEU A 39 -1.82 -7.46 4.45
C LEU A 39 -2.66 -8.48 5.22
N ALA A 40 -2.25 -8.90 6.41
CA ALA A 40 -2.96 -9.96 7.13
C ALA A 40 -4.36 -9.52 7.55
N HIS A 41 -4.51 -8.29 8.04
CA HIS A 41 -5.79 -7.75 8.47
C HIS A 41 -6.82 -7.66 7.31
N PRO A 42 -6.53 -7.06 6.14
CA PRO A 42 -7.47 -7.05 5.02
C PRO A 42 -7.87 -8.45 4.55
N ILE A 43 -6.95 -9.42 4.55
CA ILE A 43 -7.26 -10.81 4.19
C ILE A 43 -8.29 -11.40 5.17
N ARG A 44 -8.04 -11.27 6.48
CA ARG A 44 -8.95 -11.78 7.51
C ARG A 44 -10.32 -11.11 7.46
N LEU A 45 -10.36 -9.79 7.30
CA LEU A 45 -11.61 -9.05 7.16
C LEU A 45 -12.39 -9.50 5.91
N SER A 46 -11.69 -9.72 4.81
CA SER A 46 -12.30 -10.21 3.56
C SER A 46 -12.91 -11.60 3.74
N GLN A 47 -12.25 -12.50 4.46
CA GLN A 47 -12.81 -13.83 4.79
C GLN A 47 -14.13 -13.72 5.55
N LEU A 48 -14.19 -12.83 6.55
CA LEU A 48 -15.41 -12.59 7.34
C LEU A 48 -16.53 -12.01 6.46
N ALA A 49 -16.22 -11.01 5.63
CA ALA A 49 -17.19 -10.39 4.72
C ALA A 49 -17.73 -11.38 3.68
N ILE A 50 -16.84 -12.12 3.02
CA ILE A 50 -17.21 -13.15 2.03
C ILE A 50 -18.03 -14.25 2.70
N SER A 51 -17.65 -14.71 3.89
CA SER A 51 -18.45 -15.68 4.65
C SER A 51 -19.85 -15.16 4.95
N HIS A 52 -19.98 -13.89 5.34
CA HIS A 52 -21.29 -13.28 5.62
C HIS A 52 -22.19 -13.27 4.38
N TRP A 53 -21.68 -12.81 3.23
CA TRP A 53 -22.44 -12.71 1.99
C TRP A 53 -22.82 -14.09 1.44
N THR A 54 -21.87 -15.02 1.39
CA THR A 54 -22.09 -16.38 0.86
C THR A 54 -23.06 -17.19 1.71
N GLN A 55 -22.96 -17.15 3.05
CA GLN A 55 -23.89 -17.86 3.94
C GLN A 55 -25.32 -17.34 3.80
N ARG A 56 -25.49 -16.04 3.57
CA ARG A 56 -26.80 -15.40 3.39
C ARG A 56 -27.31 -15.43 1.96
N ARG A 57 -26.48 -15.85 0.99
CA ARG A 57 -26.78 -15.83 -0.45
C ARG A 57 -27.18 -14.44 -0.96
N ILE A 58 -26.46 -13.42 -0.51
CA ILE A 58 -26.65 -12.03 -0.95
C ILE A 58 -25.38 -11.54 -1.67
N PRO A 59 -25.51 -10.63 -2.65
CA PRO A 59 -24.36 -10.02 -3.30
C PRO A 59 -23.58 -9.13 -2.32
N GLY A 60 -22.35 -8.80 -2.70
CA GLY A 60 -21.46 -7.96 -1.89
C GLY A 60 -20.47 -7.17 -2.74
N SER A 61 -19.81 -6.19 -2.12
CA SER A 61 -18.72 -5.43 -2.75
C SER A 61 -17.60 -5.24 -1.75
N LEU A 62 -16.40 -5.69 -2.11
CA LEU A 62 -15.20 -5.65 -1.32
C LEU A 62 -14.18 -4.72 -1.99
N LEU A 63 -13.96 -3.56 -1.39
CA LEU A 63 -12.94 -2.60 -1.82
C LEU A 63 -11.81 -2.54 -0.79
N ILE A 64 -10.58 -2.76 -1.24
CA ILE A 64 -9.39 -2.74 -0.38
C ILE A 64 -8.52 -1.52 -0.71
N ILE A 65 -7.95 -0.88 0.31
CA ILE A 65 -6.98 0.20 0.14
C ILE A 65 -5.62 -0.39 -0.26
N GLY A 66 -5.31 -0.31 -1.54
CA GLY A 66 -4.01 -0.63 -2.12
C GLY A 66 -3.03 0.55 -2.04
N SER A 67 -2.19 0.69 -3.06
CA SER A 67 -1.25 1.78 -3.31
C SER A 67 -0.55 1.55 -4.65
N MET A 68 -0.03 2.60 -5.31
CA MET A 68 0.89 2.41 -6.45
C MET A 68 2.10 1.53 -6.08
N ALA A 69 2.52 1.55 -4.81
CA ALA A 69 3.56 0.67 -4.24
C ALA A 69 3.26 -0.84 -4.35
N GLY A 70 2.10 -1.26 -4.85
CA GLY A 70 1.82 -2.65 -5.16
C GLY A 70 2.18 -3.10 -6.57
N TYR A 71 2.69 -2.22 -7.43
CA TYR A 71 3.27 -2.56 -8.74
C TYR A 71 4.53 -1.76 -9.10
N ILE A 72 4.90 -0.74 -8.33
CA ILE A 72 6.23 -0.10 -8.39
C ILE A 72 7.10 -0.56 -7.22
N THR A 73 8.40 -0.27 -7.25
CA THR A 73 9.34 -0.70 -6.19
C THR A 73 10.13 0.48 -5.63
N GLY A 74 10.45 0.42 -4.34
CA GLY A 74 11.27 1.44 -3.67
C GLY A 74 12.06 0.88 -2.50
N ILE A 75 13.30 1.36 -2.33
CA ILE A 75 14.19 0.87 -1.27
C ILE A 75 13.83 1.46 0.11
N GLY A 76 13.14 2.59 0.18
CA GLY A 76 12.93 3.29 1.44
C GLY A 76 11.97 2.60 2.41
N SER A 77 11.11 1.70 1.93
CA SER A 77 10.08 1.05 2.76
C SER A 77 9.72 -0.36 2.25
N PRO A 78 10.68 -1.29 2.16
CA PRO A 78 10.50 -2.56 1.44
C PRO A 78 9.36 -3.42 2.00
N LEU A 79 9.12 -3.44 3.31
CA LEU A 79 7.98 -4.16 3.90
C LEU A 79 6.62 -3.55 3.51
N TYR A 80 6.55 -2.23 3.33
CA TYR A 80 5.35 -1.58 2.81
C TYR A 80 5.08 -1.99 1.36
N PHE A 81 6.10 -1.93 0.49
CA PHE A 81 5.99 -2.39 -0.91
C PHE A 81 5.59 -3.87 -0.98
N ALA A 82 6.22 -4.73 -0.19
CA ALA A 82 5.85 -6.15 -0.09
C ALA A 82 4.38 -6.34 0.32
N SER A 83 3.92 -5.60 1.35
CA SER A 83 2.53 -5.68 1.81
C SER A 83 1.53 -5.26 0.73
N LYS A 84 1.83 -4.19 -0.02
CA LYS A 84 0.92 -3.64 -1.04
C LYS A 84 0.93 -4.46 -2.33
N HIS A 85 2.05 -5.10 -2.70
CA HIS A 85 2.04 -6.14 -3.74
C HIS A 85 1.18 -7.33 -3.33
N GLY A 86 1.31 -7.77 -2.07
CA GLY A 86 0.47 -8.83 -1.50
C GLY A 86 -1.03 -8.50 -1.60
N VAL A 87 -1.42 -7.27 -1.27
CA VAL A 87 -2.81 -6.80 -1.41
C VAL A 87 -3.29 -6.89 -2.86
N GLN A 88 -2.50 -6.42 -3.83
CA GLN A 88 -2.93 -6.47 -5.23
C GLN A 88 -3.03 -7.91 -5.76
N GLY A 89 -2.06 -8.77 -5.43
CA GLY A 89 -2.14 -10.20 -5.77
C GLY A 89 -3.35 -10.88 -5.15
N PHE A 90 -3.65 -10.56 -3.88
CA PHE A 90 -4.83 -11.06 -3.18
C PHE A 90 -6.13 -10.64 -3.87
N VAL A 91 -6.31 -9.34 -4.16
CA VAL A 91 -7.52 -8.81 -4.81
C VAL A 91 -7.73 -9.41 -6.19
N ARG A 92 -6.67 -9.50 -7.02
CA ARG A 92 -6.73 -10.14 -8.33
C ARG A 92 -7.14 -11.61 -8.23
N SER A 93 -6.66 -12.33 -7.22
CA SER A 93 -7.00 -13.74 -7.00
C SER A 93 -8.48 -13.96 -6.65
N LEU A 94 -9.18 -12.90 -6.19
CA LEU A 94 -10.61 -12.94 -5.90
C LEU A 94 -11.49 -12.47 -7.07
N GLY A 95 -10.92 -12.16 -8.24
CA GLY A 95 -11.67 -11.56 -9.35
C GLY A 95 -12.79 -12.44 -9.92
N THR A 96 -12.79 -13.76 -9.66
CA THR A 96 -13.86 -14.65 -10.14
C THR A 96 -15.08 -14.71 -9.21
N LEU A 97 -15.04 -14.03 -8.04
CA LEU A 97 -16.10 -14.14 -7.03
C LEU A 97 -17.46 -13.62 -7.50
N ARG A 98 -17.49 -12.67 -8.44
CA ARG A 98 -18.76 -12.12 -8.93
C ARG A 98 -19.56 -13.18 -9.68
N GLU A 99 -18.89 -13.95 -10.54
CA GLU A 99 -19.52 -15.02 -11.31
C GLU A 99 -20.05 -16.13 -10.40
N SER A 100 -19.31 -16.49 -9.35
CA SER A 100 -19.67 -17.60 -8.47
C SER A 100 -20.64 -17.21 -7.33
N SER A 101 -20.63 -15.95 -6.90
CA SER A 101 -21.30 -15.53 -5.65
C SER A 101 -21.88 -14.12 -5.65
N GLY A 102 -21.82 -13.39 -6.76
CA GLY A 102 -22.30 -12.01 -6.84
C GLY A 102 -21.47 -11.02 -6.00
N ILE A 103 -20.25 -11.39 -5.59
CA ILE A 103 -19.36 -10.55 -4.80
C ILE A 103 -18.35 -9.89 -5.72
N ARG A 104 -18.39 -8.56 -5.78
CA ARG A 104 -17.42 -7.75 -6.50
C ARG A 104 -16.18 -7.50 -5.64
N THR A 105 -15.01 -7.54 -6.25
CA THR A 105 -13.75 -7.22 -5.56
C THR A 105 -12.93 -6.21 -6.34
N ALA A 106 -12.32 -5.26 -5.64
CA ALA A 106 -11.42 -4.29 -6.24
C ALA A 106 -10.45 -3.72 -5.20
N ALA A 107 -9.42 -3.02 -5.67
CA ALA A 107 -8.60 -2.16 -4.84
C ALA A 107 -8.34 -0.82 -5.52
N ILE A 108 -8.41 0.23 -4.71
CA ILE A 108 -7.89 1.55 -5.09
C ILE A 108 -6.38 1.56 -4.85
N ALA A 109 -5.60 2.13 -5.75
CA ALA A 109 -4.16 2.25 -5.67
C ALA A 109 -3.75 3.73 -5.73
N PRO A 110 -3.89 4.48 -4.62
CA PRO A 110 -3.55 5.88 -4.60
C PRO A 110 -2.05 6.11 -4.77
N GLY A 111 -1.72 7.23 -5.43
CA GLY A 111 -0.40 7.85 -5.39
C GLY A 111 -0.18 8.67 -4.12
N ALA A 112 0.50 9.82 -4.22
CA ALA A 112 0.61 10.74 -3.10
C ALA A 112 -0.75 11.39 -2.82
N VAL A 113 -1.19 11.38 -1.55
CA VAL A 113 -2.48 11.95 -1.12
C VAL A 113 -2.25 12.90 0.03
N ASN A 114 -2.78 14.13 -0.03
CA ASN A 114 -2.56 15.16 0.97
C ASN A 114 -3.25 14.80 2.31
N THR A 115 -2.54 14.05 3.14
CA THR A 115 -2.98 13.56 4.45
C THR A 115 -1.89 13.82 5.49
N PRO A 116 -2.20 13.76 6.81
CA PRO A 116 -1.21 13.95 7.87
C PRO A 116 0.00 12.99 7.82
N ILE A 117 -0.05 11.90 7.04
CA ILE A 117 1.04 10.92 6.92
C ILE A 117 2.38 11.54 6.48
N TRP A 118 2.34 12.68 5.79
CA TRP A 118 3.54 13.37 5.30
C TRP A 118 4.16 14.30 6.34
N SER A 119 3.33 14.94 7.17
CA SER A 119 3.78 15.92 8.18
C SER A 119 4.27 15.26 9.47
N GLU A 120 3.89 14.01 9.72
CA GLU A 120 4.27 13.26 10.93
C GLU A 120 5.65 12.60 10.86
N ASP A 121 6.32 12.65 9.71
CA ASP A 121 7.62 12.05 9.46
C ASP A 121 8.62 13.12 8.95
N PRO A 122 9.63 13.49 9.74
CA PRO A 122 10.65 14.48 9.36
C PRO A 122 11.43 14.12 8.10
N ASP A 123 11.53 12.82 7.77
CA ASP A 123 12.20 12.38 6.55
C ASP A 123 11.26 12.51 5.35
N LYS A 124 9.94 12.33 5.52
CA LYS A 124 8.96 12.48 4.41
C LYS A 124 8.63 13.93 4.09
N THR A 125 8.61 14.80 5.09
CA THR A 125 8.40 16.26 4.93
C THR A 125 9.45 16.93 4.06
N LYS A 126 10.69 16.40 4.01
CA LYS A 126 11.76 16.94 3.15
C LYS A 126 11.59 16.57 1.68
N ILE A 127 10.80 15.53 1.39
CA ILE A 127 10.79 14.89 0.07
C ILE A 127 9.46 15.15 -0.67
N ILE A 128 8.36 15.40 0.05
CA ILE A 128 7.10 15.83 -0.58
C ILE A 128 6.88 17.33 -0.35
N ARG A 129 6.97 18.11 -1.44
CA ARG A 129 6.43 19.47 -1.44
C ARG A 129 4.90 19.35 -1.46
N SER A 130 4.27 19.66 -0.32
CA SER A 130 2.82 19.52 -0.11
C SER A 130 1.96 20.37 -1.04
N ASP A 131 2.57 21.27 -1.83
CA ASP A 131 1.91 22.27 -2.66
C ASP A 131 1.70 21.85 -4.12
N THR A 132 2.24 20.72 -4.60
CA THR A 132 2.26 20.46 -6.06
C THR A 132 2.02 19.02 -6.55
N ILE A 133 2.09 17.96 -5.72
CA ILE A 133 2.17 16.56 -6.24
C ILE A 133 1.14 15.59 -5.61
N ALA A 134 0.24 16.05 -4.74
CA ALA A 134 -0.66 15.16 -4.01
C ALA A 134 -2.14 15.34 -4.40
N ALA A 135 -2.83 14.22 -4.65
CA ALA A 135 -4.28 14.18 -4.78
C ALA A 135 -4.95 14.53 -3.43
N THR A 136 -6.20 15.00 -3.46
CA THR A 136 -6.97 15.22 -2.22
C THR A 136 -7.58 13.91 -1.72
N PRO A 137 -7.82 13.76 -0.40
CA PRO A 137 -8.59 12.63 0.13
C PRO A 137 -9.96 12.49 -0.51
N GLU A 138 -10.62 13.61 -0.81
CA GLU A 138 -11.93 13.66 -1.46
C GLU A 138 -11.88 13.07 -2.87
N GLN A 139 -10.86 13.40 -3.67
CA GLN A 139 -10.69 12.80 -5.00
C GLN A 139 -10.56 11.28 -4.91
N VAL A 140 -9.75 10.78 -3.96
CA VAL A 140 -9.59 9.33 -3.78
C VAL A 140 -10.91 8.70 -3.34
N ALA A 141 -11.70 9.36 -2.51
CA ALA A 141 -13.01 8.87 -2.09
C ALA A 141 -14.01 8.82 -3.26
N ASP A 142 -14.01 9.83 -4.14
CA ASP A 142 -14.83 9.85 -5.34
C ASP A 142 -14.42 8.71 -6.30
N ASP A 143 -13.12 8.50 -6.51
CA ASP A 143 -12.59 7.39 -7.31
C ASP A 143 -12.95 6.02 -6.71
N MET A 144 -12.97 5.91 -5.39
CA MET A 144 -13.43 4.70 -4.69
C MET A 144 -14.92 4.44 -4.91
N LEU A 145 -15.75 5.49 -4.91
CA LEU A 145 -17.17 5.38 -5.16
C LEU A 145 -17.47 5.00 -6.61
N ASP A 146 -16.83 5.67 -7.58
CA ASP A 146 -16.91 5.29 -9.00
C ASP A 146 -16.45 3.84 -9.19
N LEU A 147 -15.34 3.45 -8.57
CA LEU A 147 -14.88 2.08 -8.57
C LEU A 147 -15.90 1.11 -7.97
N LEU A 148 -16.73 1.48 -7.00
CA LEU A 148 -17.75 0.61 -6.40
C LEU A 148 -19.04 0.51 -7.20
N GLU A 149 -19.44 1.58 -7.89
CA GLU A 149 -20.75 1.69 -8.53
C GLU A 149 -20.70 1.46 -10.05
N ASN A 150 -19.60 1.83 -10.70
CA ASN A 150 -19.51 1.80 -12.15
C ASN A 150 -19.36 0.36 -12.67
N PRO A 151 -20.34 -0.14 -13.44
CA PRO A 151 -20.35 -1.52 -13.90
C PRO A 151 -19.29 -1.81 -14.97
N LEU A 152 -18.63 -0.78 -15.53
CA LEU A 152 -17.58 -0.94 -16.53
C LEU A 152 -16.27 -1.46 -15.94
N TYR A 153 -16.04 -1.25 -14.64
CA TYR A 153 -14.90 -1.85 -13.97
C TYR A 153 -15.15 -3.32 -13.68
N GLY A 154 -14.22 -4.16 -14.13
CA GLY A 154 -14.24 -5.60 -13.87
C GLY A 154 -13.98 -5.95 -12.40
N ASP A 155 -13.94 -7.25 -12.14
CA ASP A 155 -13.65 -7.82 -10.83
C ASP A 155 -12.16 -8.10 -10.65
N GLY A 156 -11.67 -8.02 -9.42
CA GLY A 156 -10.23 -8.04 -9.13
C GLY A 156 -9.50 -6.80 -9.67
N THR A 157 -10.23 -5.72 -9.99
CA THR A 157 -9.68 -4.49 -10.56
C THR A 157 -8.77 -3.78 -9.56
N ILE A 158 -7.62 -3.33 -10.06
CA ILE A 158 -6.75 -2.39 -9.35
C ILE A 158 -6.84 -1.05 -10.08
N LEU A 159 -7.38 -0.03 -9.41
CA LEU A 159 -7.55 1.31 -9.98
C LEU A 159 -6.50 2.25 -9.39
N GLU A 160 -5.53 2.66 -10.20
CA GLU A 160 -4.61 3.76 -9.88
C GLU A 160 -5.41 5.06 -9.76
N SER A 161 -5.12 5.86 -8.73
CA SER A 161 -5.70 7.19 -8.50
C SER A 161 -4.59 8.20 -8.20
N THR A 162 -4.47 9.21 -9.05
CA THR A 162 -3.42 10.24 -8.98
C THR A 162 -3.99 11.61 -9.32
N THR A 163 -3.17 12.66 -9.21
CA THR A 163 -3.55 14.01 -9.66
C THR A 163 -3.84 14.09 -11.17
N LYS A 164 -3.36 13.13 -11.97
CA LYS A 164 -3.64 13.02 -13.41
C LYS A 164 -4.95 12.27 -13.72
N GLY A 165 -5.61 11.73 -12.71
CA GLY A 165 -6.83 10.93 -12.82
C GLY A 165 -6.59 9.45 -12.54
N THR A 166 -7.49 8.63 -13.05
CA THR A 166 -7.56 7.19 -12.75
C THR A 166 -7.16 6.30 -13.91
N ARG A 167 -6.58 5.14 -13.61
CA ARG A 167 -6.21 4.13 -14.62
C ARG A 167 -6.32 2.72 -14.06
N VAL A 168 -6.86 1.78 -14.85
CA VAL A 168 -6.83 0.36 -14.48
C VAL A 168 -5.42 -0.19 -14.66
N VAL A 169 -4.84 -0.73 -13.60
CA VAL A 169 -3.49 -1.29 -13.61
C VAL A 169 -3.53 -2.70 -14.21
N PRO A 170 -2.82 -2.98 -15.33
CA PRO A 170 -2.85 -4.30 -15.96
C PRO A 170 -2.17 -5.35 -15.07
N ALA A 171 -2.54 -6.62 -15.25
CA ALA A 171 -2.03 -7.73 -14.43
C ALA A 171 -0.55 -8.00 -14.61
N PHE A 172 -0.03 -7.72 -15.80
CA PHE A 172 1.35 -7.97 -16.16
C PHE A 172 1.92 -6.72 -16.80
N ASN A 173 3.19 -6.45 -16.54
CA ASN A 173 3.94 -5.36 -17.16
C ASN A 173 3.22 -4.00 -17.03
N ALA A 174 2.76 -3.68 -15.82
CA ALA A 174 2.17 -2.37 -15.54
C ALA A 174 3.16 -1.27 -15.93
N PRO A 175 2.77 -0.34 -16.82
CA PRO A 175 3.63 0.80 -17.13
C PRO A 175 3.80 1.66 -15.88
N PRO A 176 4.90 2.41 -15.77
CA PRO A 176 5.06 3.39 -14.70
C PRO A 176 3.84 4.31 -14.56
N PRO A 177 3.54 4.78 -13.34
CA PRO A 177 2.47 5.74 -13.11
C PRO A 177 2.78 7.04 -13.85
N ASP A 178 1.77 7.61 -14.51
CA ASP A 178 1.87 8.92 -15.14
C ASP A 178 1.63 9.99 -14.07
N VAL A 179 2.73 10.49 -13.50
CA VAL A 179 2.72 11.48 -12.42
C VAL A 179 3.23 12.82 -12.93
N GLU A 180 2.56 13.88 -12.51
CA GLU A 180 2.88 15.24 -12.91
C GLU A 180 4.29 15.65 -12.42
N GLY A 181 5.14 16.15 -13.33
CA GLY A 181 6.46 16.70 -12.99
C GLY A 181 7.48 15.69 -12.45
N GLY A 182 7.44 14.42 -12.90
CA GLY A 182 8.38 13.38 -12.44
C GLY A 182 8.03 12.75 -11.09
N GLY A 183 7.30 13.48 -10.23
CA GLY A 183 6.53 12.99 -9.09
C GLY A 183 7.15 11.85 -8.27
N MET A 184 6.42 10.74 -8.13
CA MET A 184 6.83 9.57 -7.34
C MET A 184 8.13 8.90 -7.86
N LEU A 185 8.44 9.01 -9.16
CA LEU A 185 9.66 8.42 -9.72
C LEU A 185 10.90 9.21 -9.33
N GLU A 186 10.84 10.54 -9.37
CA GLU A 186 11.90 11.40 -8.86
C GLU A 186 12.08 11.25 -7.35
N TYR A 187 10.96 11.14 -6.61
CA TYR A 187 10.96 10.79 -5.19
C TYR A 187 11.71 9.48 -4.93
N GLU A 188 11.39 8.40 -5.65
CA GLU A 188 12.05 7.10 -5.46
C GLU A 188 13.53 7.14 -5.85
N ALA A 189 13.91 7.95 -6.86
CA ALA A 189 15.31 8.14 -7.22
C ALA A 189 16.10 8.81 -6.10
N GLU A 190 15.55 9.85 -5.48
CA GLU A 190 16.19 10.56 -4.36
C GLU A 190 16.25 9.69 -3.09
N VAL A 191 15.15 9.00 -2.75
CA VAL A 191 15.13 8.00 -1.67
C VAL A 191 16.18 6.91 -1.91
N THR A 192 16.31 6.44 -3.16
CA THR A 192 17.32 5.45 -3.54
C THR A 192 18.73 5.95 -3.33
N ARG A 193 19.00 7.22 -3.68
CA ARG A 193 20.30 7.86 -3.47
C ARG A 193 20.64 7.93 -1.98
N LEU A 194 19.71 8.43 -1.16
CA LEU A 194 19.87 8.56 0.30
C LEU A 194 20.11 7.22 0.99
N TRP A 195 19.30 6.21 0.67
CA TRP A 195 19.46 4.88 1.26
C TRP A 195 20.73 4.19 0.79
N ARG A 196 21.15 4.37 -0.46
CA ARG A 196 22.43 3.84 -0.95
C ARG A 196 23.59 4.40 -0.12
N GLU A 197 23.63 5.71 0.08
CA GLU A 197 24.65 6.36 0.90
C GLU A 197 24.67 5.77 2.32
N LYS A 198 23.52 5.74 2.99
CA LYS A 198 23.36 5.20 4.34
C LYS A 198 23.80 3.74 4.46
N ILE A 199 23.41 2.88 3.52
CA ILE A 199 23.80 1.45 3.52
C ILE A 199 25.32 1.32 3.37
N THR A 200 25.93 2.09 2.46
CA THR A 200 27.37 2.01 2.22
C THR A 200 28.22 2.61 3.34
N SER A 201 27.72 3.63 4.04
CA SER A 201 28.48 4.32 5.11
C SER A 201 28.25 3.71 6.49
N GLU A 202 27.03 3.29 6.82
CA GLU A 202 26.65 2.83 8.17
C GLU A 202 26.47 1.32 8.28
N GLY A 203 26.18 0.62 7.17
CA GLY A 203 25.79 -0.79 7.16
C GLY A 203 24.41 -1.06 7.79
N LEU A 204 23.88 -2.28 7.62
CA LEU A 204 22.65 -2.71 8.30
C LEU A 204 22.97 -3.11 9.75
N LYS A 205 22.25 -2.55 10.72
CA LYS A 205 22.39 -2.85 12.15
C LYS A 205 21.18 -3.68 12.61
N VAL A 206 21.37 -5.00 12.73
CA VAL A 206 20.35 -5.99 13.14
C VAL A 206 20.61 -6.56 14.51
#